data_AF-A0A3M3W1L6-F1
#
_entry.id   AF-A0A3M3W1L6-F1
#
_cell.length_a   1.000
_cell.length_b   1.000
_cell.length_c   1.000
_cell.angle_alpha   90.00
_cell.angle_beta   90.00
_cell.angle_gamma   90.00
#
_symmetry.space_group_name_H-M   'P 1'
#
loop_
_entity.id
_entity.type
_entity.pdbx_description
1 polymer ?
#
loop_
_entity_poly.entity_id
_entity_poly.type
_entity_poly.pdbx_seq_one_letter_code
_entity_poly.pdbx_strand_id
1 'polypeptide(L)'
;MYPAEPCMHNPTPRTESPSALAFIKRFFAAEAAGGLILMAAALAALIVANSPLADSYFAALHTVLAGMSVAHWINDGLMAIFFMLVGLEIKREMLAGQL
;
A
#
# COMPACT_ATOMS: atom_id res chain seq x y z
N MET A 1 23.63 -65.46 4.56
CA MET A 1 22.84 -64.80 3.50
C MET A 1 22.56 -63.37 3.96
N TYR A 2 23.40 -62.40 3.57
CA TYR A 2 23.17 -60.95 3.77
C TYR A 2 22.39 -60.40 2.55
N PRO A 3 21.86 -59.16 2.55
CA PRO A 3 21.04 -58.44 3.55
C PRO A 3 19.84 -57.73 2.88
N ALA A 4 18.98 -57.01 3.61
CA ALA A 4 18.15 -55.97 2.99
C ALA A 4 17.80 -54.86 4.00
N GLU A 5 18.59 -53.79 4.01
CA GLU A 5 18.06 -52.46 4.36
C GLU A 5 17.63 -51.80 3.03
N PRO A 6 16.36 -51.37 2.86
CA PRO A 6 16.13 -49.97 2.43
C PRO A 6 14.71 -49.46 2.82
N CYS A 7 14.35 -48.17 2.88
CA CYS A 7 14.84 -46.95 2.27
C CYS A 7 14.78 -45.83 3.31
N MET A 8 15.87 -45.06 3.44
CA MET A 8 15.81 -43.72 4.01
C MET A 8 14.85 -42.88 3.18
N HIS A 9 13.66 -42.56 3.71
CA HIS A 9 12.79 -41.55 3.14
C HIS A 9 13.44 -40.19 3.39
N ASN A 10 14.27 -39.75 2.44
CA ASN A 10 14.76 -38.39 2.43
C ASN A 10 13.59 -37.48 2.01
N PRO A 11 13.03 -36.63 2.89
CA PRO A 11 12.06 -35.64 2.44
C PRO A 11 12.77 -34.73 1.45
N THR A 12 12.29 -34.72 0.21
CA THR A 12 12.76 -33.78 -0.81
C THR A 12 12.61 -32.36 -0.28
N PRO A 13 13.66 -31.52 -0.31
CA PRO A 13 13.53 -30.13 0.08
C PRO A 13 12.48 -29.48 -0.83
N ARG A 14 11.35 -29.08 -0.25
CA ARG A 14 10.35 -28.28 -0.97
C ARG A 14 11.02 -26.95 -1.28
N THR A 15 11.43 -26.77 -2.53
CA THR A 15 11.78 -25.46 -3.07
C THR A 15 10.54 -24.59 -3.01
N GLU A 16 10.41 -23.83 -1.92
CA GLU A 16 9.40 -22.79 -1.81
C GLU A 16 9.75 -21.70 -2.81
N SER A 17 9.02 -21.68 -3.92
CA SER A 17 9.08 -20.58 -4.89
C SER A 17 8.74 -19.29 -4.13
N PRO A 18 9.60 -18.26 -4.14
CA PRO A 18 9.28 -16.98 -3.51
C PRO A 18 8.13 -16.36 -4.29
N SER A 19 6.89 -16.65 -3.87
CA SER A 19 5.72 -16.08 -4.51
C SER A 19 5.77 -14.56 -4.34
N ALA A 20 5.67 -13.81 -5.44
CA ALA A 20 5.63 -12.35 -5.39
C ALA A 20 4.55 -11.83 -4.42
N LEU A 21 3.47 -12.61 -4.23
CA LEU A 21 2.44 -12.34 -3.25
C LEU A 21 2.95 -12.39 -1.80
N ALA A 22 3.81 -13.35 -1.46
CA ALA A 22 4.43 -13.43 -0.13
C ALA A 22 5.34 -12.22 0.13
N PHE A 23 6.05 -11.76 -0.90
CA PHE A 23 6.84 -10.53 -0.82
C PHE A 23 5.96 -9.29 -0.61
N ILE A 24 4.91 -9.11 -1.41
CA ILE A 24 3.97 -7.98 -1.28
C ILE A 24 3.33 -7.96 0.11
N LYS A 25 2.84 -9.10 0.60
CA LYS A 25 2.25 -9.19 1.95
C LYS A 25 3.25 -8.80 3.04
N ARG A 26 4.49 -9.28 2.95
CA ARG A 26 5.54 -8.98 3.92
C ARG A 26 5.98 -7.52 3.85
N PHE A 27 5.95 -6.92 2.66
CA PHE A 27 6.19 -5.49 2.48
C PHE A 27 5.08 -4.66 3.13
N PHE A 28 3.80 -4.92 2.84
CA PHE A 28 2.68 -4.18 3.46
C PHE A 28 2.56 -4.40 4.98
N ALA A 29 3.10 -5.50 5.51
CA ALA A 29 3.18 -5.74 6.95
C ALA A 29 4.30 -4.92 7.65
N ALA A 30 5.22 -4.32 6.90
CA ALA A 30 6.27 -3.49 7.47
C ALA A 30 5.71 -2.11 7.86
N GLU A 31 6.04 -1.66 9.08
CA GLU A 31 5.62 -0.35 9.60
C GLU A 31 6.07 0.82 8.69
N ALA A 32 7.24 0.70 8.06
CA ALA A 32 7.78 1.69 7.14
C ALA A 32 7.14 1.72 5.74
N ALA A 33 6.32 0.72 5.39
CA ALA A 33 5.79 0.59 4.03
C ALA A 33 4.88 1.75 3.63
N GLY A 34 4.07 2.26 4.57
CA GLY A 34 3.23 3.44 4.34
C GLY A 34 4.04 4.67 3.96
N GLY A 35 5.14 4.93 4.68
CA GLY A 35 6.05 6.04 4.39
C GLY A 35 6.75 5.92 3.03
N LEU A 36 7.18 4.70 2.66
CA LEU A 36 7.81 4.46 1.35
C LEU A 36 6.82 4.65 0.20
N ILE A 37 5.58 4.18 0.33
CA ILE A 37 4.53 4.38 -0.67
C ILE A 37 4.22 5.86 -0.83
N LEU A 38 4.10 6.61 0.27
CA LEU A 38 3.86 8.04 0.23
C LEU A 38 4.99 8.79 -0.49
N MET A 39 6.24 8.45 -0.17
CA MET A 39 7.41 9.04 -0.81
C MET A 39 7.47 8.71 -2.31
N ALA A 40 7.18 7.47 -2.71
CA ALA A 40 7.10 7.09 -4.11
C ALA A 40 5.99 7.85 -4.86
N ALA A 41 4.82 8.03 -4.24
CA ALA A 41 3.72 8.81 -4.81
C ALA A 41 4.10 10.29 -4.99
N ALA A 42 4.77 10.89 -4.01
CA ALA A 42 5.25 12.27 -4.10
C ALA A 42 6.30 12.45 -5.23
N LEU A 43 7.25 11.52 -5.35
CA LEU A 43 8.22 11.53 -6.44
C LEU A 43 7.53 11.36 -7.81
N ALA A 44 6.57 10.44 -7.91
CA ALA A 44 5.80 10.27 -9.13
C ALA A 44 5.03 11.54 -9.51
N ALA A 45 4.41 12.21 -8.54
CA ALA A 45 3.72 13.48 -8.76
C ALA A 45 4.68 14.57 -9.27
N LEU A 46 5.88 14.68 -8.68
CA LEU A 46 6.91 15.62 -9.13
C LEU A 46 7.34 15.33 -10.57
N ILE A 47 7.59 14.06 -10.90
CA ILE A 47 7.97 13.65 -12.26
C ILE A 47 6.86 14.02 -13.25
N VAL A 48 5.61 13.69 -12.95
CA VAL A 48 4.47 14.00 -13.83
C VAL A 48 4.34 15.52 -14.03
N ALA A 49 4.42 16.31 -12.96
CA ALA A 49 4.29 17.77 -12.99
C ALA A 49 5.40 18.48 -13.78
N ASN A 50 6.59 17.87 -13.89
CA ASN A 50 7.73 18.41 -14.64
C ASN A 50 7.90 17.76 -16.04
N SER A 51 6.93 16.98 -16.49
CA SER A 51 6.97 16.27 -17.77
C SER A 51 5.98 16.84 -18.78
N PRO A 52 6.07 16.46 -20.07
CA PRO A 52 5.07 16.84 -21.08
C PRO A 52 3.65 16.36 -20.77
N LEU A 53 3.49 15.44 -19.81
CA LEU A 53 2.19 14.95 -19.37
C LEU A 53 1.46 15.92 -18.41
N ALA A 54 2.16 16.93 -17.89
CA ALA A 54 1.66 17.86 -16.88
C ALA A 54 0.34 18.52 -17.30
N ASP A 55 0.27 19.09 -18.52
CA ASP A 55 -0.93 19.79 -18.99
C ASP A 55 -2.15 18.87 -19.02
N SER A 56 -1.98 17.64 -19.51
CA SER A 56 -3.06 16.65 -19.55
C SER A 56 -3.51 16.22 -18.14
N TYR A 57 -2.56 16.09 -17.21
CA TYR A 57 -2.82 15.74 -15.82
C TYR A 57 -3.59 16.83 -15.10
N PHE A 58 -3.15 18.09 -15.22
CA PHE A 58 -3.84 19.23 -14.62
C PHE A 58 -5.19 19.49 -15.27
N ALA A 59 -5.34 19.33 -16.59
CA ALA A 59 -6.63 19.43 -17.26
C ALA A 59 -7.64 18.39 -16.72
N ALA A 60 -7.21 17.15 -16.50
CA ALA A 60 -8.05 16.12 -15.90
C ALA A 60 -8.46 16.49 -14.46
N LEU A 61 -7.51 16.99 -13.66
CA LEU A 61 -7.78 17.43 -12.28
C LEU A 61 -8.72 18.64 -12.19
N HIS A 62 -8.62 19.58 -13.14
CA HIS A 62 -9.46 20.77 -13.19
C HIS A 62 -10.83 20.53 -13.83
N THR A 63 -11.07 19.35 -14.39
CA THR A 63 -12.38 19.00 -14.97
C THR A 63 -13.46 19.12 -13.90
N VAL A 64 -14.53 19.85 -14.21
CA VAL A 64 -15.64 20.10 -13.28
C VAL A 64 -16.64 18.95 -13.37
N LEU A 65 -16.91 18.34 -12.22
CA LEU A 65 -17.91 17.29 -12.03
C LEU A 65 -18.84 17.69 -10.88
N ALA A 66 -20.15 17.73 -11.14
CA ALA A 66 -21.16 18.07 -10.13
C ALA A 66 -20.88 19.40 -9.39
N GLY A 67 -20.39 20.42 -10.12
CA GLY A 67 -20.15 21.76 -9.58
C GLY A 67 -18.79 21.97 -8.90
N MET A 68 -17.95 20.93 -8.80
CA MET A 68 -16.60 21.02 -8.23
C MET A 68 -15.57 20.35 -9.13
N SER A 69 -14.30 20.78 -9.07
CA SER A 69 -13.25 20.10 -9.83
C SER A 69 -12.97 18.69 -9.30
N VAL A 70 -12.48 17.80 -10.17
CA VAL A 70 -12.03 16.45 -9.78
C VAL A 70 -10.99 16.54 -8.64
N ALA A 71 -10.08 17.51 -8.69
CA ALA A 71 -9.11 17.74 -7.61
C ALA A 71 -9.77 18.02 -6.25
N HIS A 72 -10.86 18.81 -6.23
CA HIS A 72 -11.59 19.09 -4.99
C HIS A 72 -12.28 17.82 -4.47
N TRP A 73 -12.94 17.06 -5.34
CA TRP A 73 -13.54 15.78 -4.96
C TRP A 73 -12.53 14.80 -4.35
N ILE A 74 -11.35 14.69 -4.97
CA ILE A 74 -10.27 13.84 -4.46
C ILE A 74 -9.81 14.33 -3.09
N ASN A 75 -9.57 15.63 -2.94
CA ASN A 75 -9.11 16.20 -1.68
C ASN A 75 -10.11 15.96 -0.55
N ASP A 76 -11.37 16.34 -0.75
CA ASP A 76 -12.41 16.20 0.28
C ASP A 76 -12.68 14.72 0.61
N GLY A 77 -12.71 13.85 -0.40
CA GLY A 77 -12.91 12.41 -0.22
C GLY A 77 -11.77 11.74 0.55
N LEU A 78 -10.51 12.00 0.17
CA LEU A 78 -9.34 11.44 0.84
C LEU A 78 -9.21 12.00 2.27
N MET A 79 -9.45 13.29 2.46
CA MET A 79 -9.43 13.92 3.78
C MET A 79 -10.53 13.39 4.69
N ALA A 80 -11.74 13.14 4.16
CA ALA A 80 -12.82 12.53 4.94
C ALA A 80 -12.44 11.14 5.45
N ILE A 81 -11.82 10.30 4.61
CA ILE A 81 -11.33 8.98 5.02
C ILE A 81 -10.19 9.11 6.04
N PHE A 82 -9.22 10.00 5.80
CA PHE A 82 -8.12 10.25 6.72
C PHE A 82 -8.62 10.67 8.10
N PHE A 83 -9.50 11.67 8.17
CA PHE A 83 -10.07 12.12 9.44
C PHE A 83 -10.96 11.09 10.10
N MET A 84 -11.68 10.25 9.34
CA MET A 84 -12.41 9.12 9.90
C MET A 84 -11.47 8.16 10.63
N LEU A 85 -10.36 7.76 10.00
CA LEU A 85 -9.38 6.85 10.59
C LEU A 85 -8.71 7.47 11.83
N VAL A 86 -8.25 8.72 11.73
CA VAL A 86 -7.67 9.46 12.86
C VAL A 86 -8.67 9.62 14.00
N GLY A 87 -9.93 9.93 13.69
CA GLY A 87 -10.99 10.05 14.69
C GLY A 87 -11.28 8.73 15.42
N LEU A 88 -11.27 7.61 14.69
CA LEU A 88 -11.40 6.28 15.29
C LEU A 88 -10.21 5.93 16.19
N GLU A 89 -9.00 6.30 15.78
CA GLU A 89 -7.77 6.10 16.56
C GLU A 89 -7.83 6.88 17.88
N ILE A 90 -8.14 8.18 17.81
CA ILE A 90 -8.29 9.04 18.99
C ILE A 90 -9.39 8.49 19.91
N LYS A 91 -10.55 8.10 19.35
CA LYS A 91 -11.62 7.50 20.15
C LYS A 91 -11.16 6.22 20.85
N ARG A 92 -10.36 5.38 20.20
CA ARG A 92 -9.82 4.16 20.80
C ARG A 92 -8.90 4.50 21.97
N GLU A 93 -8.01 5.48 21.82
CA GLU A 93 -7.11 5.95 22.88
C GLU A 93 -7.87 6.55 24.07
N MET A 94 -8.91 7.34 23.80
CA MET A 94 -9.82 7.88 24.82
C MET A 94 -10.46 6.77 25.66
N LEU A 95 -10.95 5.71 25.02
CA LEU A 95 -11.64 4.61 25.69
C LEU A 95 -10.67 3.65 26.40
N ALA A 96 -9.47 3.46 25.85
CA ALA A 96 -8.41 2.66 26.46
C ALA A 96 -7.72 3.37 27.64
N GLY A 97 -8.00 4.66 27.86
CA GLY A 97 -7.46 5.43 28.98
C GLY A 97 -5.96 5.73 28.87
N GLN A 98 -5.43 5.77 27.64
CA GLN A 98 -4.00 6.08 27.37
C GLN A 98 -3.75 7.57 27.11
N LEU A 99 -4.73 8.43 27.36
CA LEU A 99 -4.63 9.89 27.24
C LEU A 99 -4.10 10.55 28.50
#